data_AF-A0A9X2TDC6-F1
#
_entry.id   AF-A0A9X2TDC6-F1
#
_cell.length_a   1.000
_cell.length_b   1.000
_cell.length_c   1.000
_cell.angle_alpha   90.00
_cell.angle_beta   90.00
_cell.angle_gamma   90.00
#
_symmetry.space_group_name_H-M   'P 1'
#
loop_
_entity.id
_entity.type
_entity.pdbx_description
1 polymer ?
#
loop_
_entity_poly.entity_id
_entity_poly.type
_entity_poly.pdbx_seq_one_letter_code
_entity_poly.pdbx_strand_id
1 'polypeptide(L)'
;MAHISRLCALLTAAALFGTAFSPAPTQAQDAPFITTWETTSPSESITIPTKGGSNVTDYDFQIDWGDGTTETITGDDPDPSHTYSSSGTYTVKISTPNNGQAFPRIYLNNNTPSSGDNSTKLQSIDQWGSIQWGSMASAFAGATNMTYNATDDPNLSNVTDMGSMFSFADSFNQDIGS
;
A
#
# COMPACT_ATOMS: atom_id res chain seq x y z
N MET A 1 34.59 10.70 -56.87
CA MET A 1 34.80 9.58 -57.81
C MET A 1 35.40 8.44 -57.01
N ALA A 2 34.92 7.22 -57.27
CA ALA A 2 35.24 5.94 -56.62
C ALA A 2 34.59 5.70 -55.25
N HIS A 3 34.10 4.51 -54.90
CA HIS A 3 33.47 3.38 -55.63
C HIS A 3 33.09 2.39 -54.51
N ILE A 4 31.88 1.81 -54.58
CA ILE A 4 31.52 0.42 -54.19
C ILE A 4 32.03 -0.14 -52.84
N SER A 5 31.12 -0.59 -51.97
CA SER A 5 30.86 -2.04 -51.83
C SER A 5 29.63 -2.34 -50.97
N ARG A 6 28.70 -3.10 -51.56
CA ARG A 6 27.56 -3.74 -50.89
C ARG A 6 28.08 -5.01 -50.23
N LEU A 7 27.83 -5.20 -48.94
CA LEU A 7 27.89 -6.53 -48.32
C LEU A 7 26.48 -6.97 -47.93
N CYS A 8 25.99 -7.96 -48.66
CA CYS A 8 24.74 -8.67 -48.45
C CYS A 8 24.98 -9.72 -47.38
N ALA A 9 24.52 -9.51 -46.15
CA ALA A 9 24.54 -10.54 -45.12
C ALA A 9 23.32 -11.46 -45.30
N LEU A 10 23.59 -12.72 -45.63
CA LEU A 10 22.60 -13.79 -45.64
C LEU A 10 22.06 -14.01 -44.22
N LEU A 11 20.75 -13.83 -44.04
CA LEU A 11 20.05 -14.26 -42.84
C LEU A 11 19.77 -15.76 -42.95
N THR A 12 20.53 -16.61 -42.27
CA THR A 12 20.11 -17.98 -41.97
C THR A 12 19.28 -17.95 -40.69
N ALA A 13 17.96 -18.00 -40.85
CA ALA A 13 17.03 -18.17 -39.73
C ALA A 13 17.10 -19.62 -39.24
N ALA A 14 17.69 -19.84 -38.06
CA ALA A 14 17.49 -21.06 -37.29
C ALA A 14 16.32 -20.83 -36.34
N ALA A 15 15.17 -21.44 -36.65
CA ALA A 15 14.02 -21.46 -35.75
C ALA A 15 14.32 -22.40 -34.57
N LEU A 16 14.71 -21.84 -33.43
CA LEU A 16 14.61 -22.52 -32.15
C LEU A 16 13.24 -22.20 -31.56
N PHE A 17 12.45 -23.24 -31.31
CA PHE A 17 11.21 -23.17 -30.54
C PHE A 17 11.54 -22.74 -29.10
N GLY A 18 11.66 -21.45 -28.89
CA GLY A 18 11.60 -20.85 -27.57
C GLY A 18 10.13 -20.75 -27.18
N THR A 19 9.73 -21.48 -26.14
CA THR A 19 8.45 -21.27 -25.47
C THR A 19 8.30 -19.79 -25.16
N ALA A 20 7.35 -19.11 -25.80
CA ALA A 20 6.99 -17.75 -25.45
C ALA A 20 6.49 -17.77 -24.00
N PHE A 21 7.36 -17.42 -23.07
CA PHE A 21 6.94 -17.04 -21.73
C PHE A 21 6.24 -15.70 -21.93
N SER A 22 4.91 -15.70 -21.96
CA SER A 22 4.16 -14.46 -21.77
C SER A 22 4.59 -13.94 -20.40
N PRO A 23 5.23 -12.76 -20.28
CA PRO A 23 5.42 -12.19 -18.97
C PRO A 23 4.03 -12.04 -18.36
N ALA A 24 3.81 -12.62 -17.17
CA ALA A 24 2.69 -12.22 -16.34
C ALA A 24 2.71 -10.69 -16.23
N PRO A 25 1.55 -10.00 -16.23
CA PRO A 25 1.52 -8.55 -16.06
C PRO A 25 2.40 -8.23 -14.85
N THR A 26 3.52 -7.57 -15.12
CA THR A 26 4.43 -7.16 -14.09
C THR A 26 3.70 -6.02 -13.39
N GLN A 27 3.06 -6.29 -12.26
CA GLN A 27 2.64 -5.24 -11.34
C GLN A 27 3.82 -4.28 -11.25
N ALA A 28 3.60 -2.99 -11.47
CA ALA A 28 4.67 -2.00 -11.45
C ALA A 28 5.43 -2.19 -10.13
N GLN A 29 6.71 -2.57 -10.23
CA GLN A 29 7.57 -2.77 -9.07
C GLN A 29 7.47 -1.50 -8.22
N ASP A 30 7.03 -1.66 -6.96
CA ASP A 30 6.81 -0.60 -5.98
C ASP A 30 5.52 0.24 -6.11
N ALA A 31 4.43 -0.35 -6.63
CA ALA A 31 3.11 0.30 -6.56
C ALA A 31 2.74 0.64 -5.09
N PRO A 32 2.30 1.87 -4.78
CA PRO A 32 2.01 2.29 -3.40
C PRO A 32 0.72 1.66 -2.86
N PHE A 33 0.66 1.51 -1.54
CA PHE A 33 -0.61 1.35 -0.84
C PHE A 33 -1.32 2.70 -0.77
N ILE A 34 -2.55 2.78 -1.28
CA ILE A 34 -3.31 4.03 -1.40
C ILE A 34 -4.59 3.92 -0.58
N THR A 35 -4.79 4.90 0.29
CA THR A 35 -5.98 5.04 1.13
C THR A 35 -6.52 6.46 1.08
N THR A 36 -7.81 6.60 1.33
CA THR A 36 -8.45 7.90 1.48
C THR A 36 -8.90 8.10 2.91
N TRP A 37 -8.60 9.28 3.45
CA TRP A 37 -8.92 9.66 4.83
C TRP A 37 -9.66 11.00 4.85
N GLU A 38 -10.46 11.24 5.88
CA GLU A 38 -11.22 12.49 6.06
C GLU A 38 -10.90 13.14 7.41
N THR A 39 -10.64 14.45 7.38
CA THR A 39 -10.65 15.31 8.56
C THR A 39 -11.84 16.26 8.49
N THR A 40 -12.50 16.49 9.63
CA THR A 40 -13.75 17.28 9.67
C THR A 40 -13.55 18.72 10.09
N SER A 41 -12.45 19.01 10.78
CA SER A 41 -12.05 20.34 11.23
C SER A 41 -10.59 20.64 10.86
N PRO A 42 -10.23 21.92 10.65
CA PRO A 42 -8.84 22.33 10.50
C PRO A 42 -8.00 21.92 11.72
N SER A 43 -6.71 21.68 11.50
CA SER A 43 -5.74 21.24 12.54
C SER A 43 -6.03 19.87 13.14
N GLU A 44 -6.86 19.05 12.50
CA GLU A 44 -6.94 17.63 12.81
C GLU A 44 -5.77 16.85 12.21
N SER A 45 -5.38 15.78 12.88
CA SER A 45 -4.33 14.88 12.43
C SER A 45 -4.85 13.54 11.94
N ILE A 46 -4.10 12.90 11.05
CA ILE A 46 -4.20 11.48 10.71
C ILE A 46 -2.91 10.82 11.16
N THR A 47 -3.03 9.68 11.82
CA THR A 47 -1.91 8.82 12.20
C THR A 47 -1.97 7.54 11.38
N ILE A 48 -0.83 7.07 10.89
CA ILE A 48 -0.67 5.72 10.36
C ILE A 48 -0.12 4.86 11.49
N PRO A 49 -0.97 4.13 12.25
CA PRO A 49 -0.50 3.34 13.37
C PRO A 49 0.25 2.12 12.86
N THR A 50 1.48 2.00 13.32
CA THR A 50 2.33 0.83 13.18
C THR A 50 2.15 -0.06 14.42
N LYS A 51 2.87 -1.18 14.44
CA LYS A 51 3.02 -1.97 15.66
C LYS A 51 4.38 -2.64 15.66
N GLY A 52 5.15 -2.37 16.71
CA GLY A 52 6.40 -3.04 17.00
C GLY A 52 6.20 -4.43 17.60
N GLY A 53 7.29 -5.15 17.78
CA GLY A 53 7.32 -6.46 18.46
C GLY A 53 8.46 -7.34 17.97
N SER A 54 8.63 -8.52 18.57
CA SER A 54 9.77 -9.40 18.29
C SER A 54 9.93 -9.85 16.82
N ASN A 55 8.88 -9.67 16.00
CA ASN A 55 8.83 -10.07 14.59
C ASN A 55 8.66 -8.88 13.63
N VAL A 56 8.66 -7.64 14.13
CA VAL A 56 8.57 -6.42 13.32
C VAL A 56 9.70 -5.51 13.79
N THR A 57 10.76 -5.45 12.99
CA THR A 57 12.04 -4.87 13.43
C THR A 57 12.44 -3.63 12.67
N ASP A 58 11.70 -3.24 11.63
CA ASP A 58 11.93 -1.97 10.95
C ASP A 58 10.74 -1.60 10.05
N TYR A 59 10.32 -0.35 10.14
CA TYR A 59 9.46 0.31 9.17
C TYR A 59 10.30 1.31 8.40
N ASP A 60 10.54 1.07 7.11
CA ASP A 60 11.28 1.96 6.21
C ASP A 60 10.42 2.25 4.98
N PHE A 61 9.67 3.35 5.03
CA PHE A 61 8.71 3.70 3.99
C PHE A 61 8.64 5.20 3.77
N GLN A 62 8.18 5.57 2.57
CA GLN A 62 7.84 6.93 2.24
C GLN A 62 6.33 7.10 2.30
N ILE A 63 5.89 8.23 2.85
CA ILE A 63 4.49 8.61 2.92
C ILE A 63 4.27 9.94 2.20
N ASP A 64 3.29 9.97 1.30
CA ASP A 64 2.70 11.18 0.72
C ASP A 64 1.35 11.39 1.40
N TRP A 65 1.22 12.50 2.12
CA TRP A 65 0.02 12.84 2.89
C TRP A 65 -1.11 13.43 2.03
N GLY A 66 -0.88 13.65 0.73
CA GLY A 66 -1.91 14.12 -0.19
C GLY A 66 -2.18 15.63 -0.13
N ASP A 67 -1.43 16.38 0.68
CA ASP A 67 -1.46 17.85 0.74
C ASP A 67 -0.18 18.51 0.18
N GLY A 68 0.67 17.71 -0.46
CA GLY A 68 1.98 18.11 -0.97
C GLY A 68 3.13 17.86 0.01
N THR A 69 2.84 17.41 1.24
CA THR A 69 3.84 16.99 2.21
C THR A 69 4.20 15.52 2.01
N THR A 70 5.50 15.23 1.98
CA THR A 70 6.02 13.86 1.91
C THR A 70 7.09 13.64 2.98
N GLU A 71 7.12 12.46 3.58
CA GLU A 71 8.08 12.10 4.64
C GLU A 71 8.73 10.74 4.37
N THR A 72 9.93 10.56 4.92
CA THR A 72 10.60 9.25 5.01
C THR A 72 10.55 8.81 6.47
N ILE A 73 9.98 7.64 6.71
CA ILE A 73 9.73 7.08 8.03
C ILE A 73 10.66 5.89 8.23
N THR A 74 11.36 5.86 9.37
CA THR A 74 12.31 4.81 9.76
C THR A 74 12.10 4.41 11.22
N GLY A 75 12.28 3.14 11.58
CA GLY A 75 12.31 2.67 12.97
C GLY A 75 11.29 1.57 13.28
N ASP A 76 11.37 1.01 14.49
CA ASP A 76 10.66 -0.23 14.85
C ASP A 76 9.14 -0.07 15.03
N ASP A 77 8.68 1.10 15.47
CA ASP A 77 7.26 1.41 15.70
C ASP A 77 7.03 2.94 15.63
N PRO A 78 7.15 3.54 14.43
CA PRO A 78 7.24 4.99 14.30
C PRO A 78 5.91 5.76 14.46
N ASP A 79 4.75 5.11 14.26
CA ASP A 79 3.40 5.73 14.36
C ASP A 79 3.30 7.16 13.77
N PRO A 80 3.73 7.41 12.51
CA PRO A 80 3.80 8.76 11.98
C PRO A 80 2.42 9.42 11.95
N SER A 81 2.39 10.72 12.27
CA SER A 81 1.18 11.54 12.34
C SER A 81 1.39 12.87 11.63
N HIS A 82 0.39 13.31 10.88
CA HIS A 82 0.41 14.58 10.15
C HIS A 82 -0.83 15.40 10.42
N THR A 83 -0.65 16.70 10.60
CA THR A 83 -1.72 17.66 10.92
C THR A 83 -2.07 18.49 9.70
N TYR A 84 -3.35 18.44 9.30
CA TYR A 84 -3.82 19.14 8.12
C TYR A 84 -4.28 20.56 8.47
N SER A 85 -3.80 21.55 7.70
CA SER A 85 -4.15 22.96 7.91
C SER A 85 -5.61 23.29 7.59
N SER A 86 -6.30 22.42 6.86
CA SER A 86 -7.72 22.55 6.52
C SER A 86 -8.42 21.22 6.76
N SER A 87 -9.74 21.24 6.91
CA SER A 87 -10.51 20.00 6.82
C SER A 87 -10.65 19.54 5.37
N GLY A 88 -10.84 18.25 5.18
CA GLY A 88 -11.08 17.69 3.85
C GLY A 88 -10.77 16.21 3.74
N THR A 89 -10.81 15.75 2.50
CA THR A 89 -10.48 14.39 2.11
C THR A 89 -9.07 14.35 1.53
N TYR A 90 -8.24 13.42 1.99
CA TYR A 90 -6.83 13.30 1.62
C TYR A 90 -6.52 11.89 1.13
N THR A 91 -5.83 11.80 -0.01
CA THR A 91 -5.30 10.55 -0.53
C THR A 91 -3.89 10.34 0.01
N VAL A 92 -3.76 9.41 0.94
CA VAL A 92 -2.49 9.04 1.57
C VAL A 92 -1.88 7.85 0.83
N LYS A 93 -0.60 7.97 0.47
CA LYS A 93 0.13 6.91 -0.25
C LYS A 93 1.35 6.46 0.54
N ILE A 94 1.50 5.16 0.71
CA ILE A 94 2.66 4.53 1.33
C ILE A 94 3.44 3.77 0.27
N SER A 95 4.71 4.14 0.08
CA SER A 95 5.63 3.52 -0.87
C SER A 95 6.82 2.91 -0.12
N THR A 96 7.24 1.71 -0.50
CA THR A 96 8.36 1.02 0.14
C THR A 96 9.51 0.87 -0.88
N PRO A 97 10.73 1.38 -0.61
CA PRO A 97 11.87 1.23 -1.51
C PRO A 97 12.43 -0.21 -1.57
N ASN A 98 12.02 -1.08 -0.65
CA ASN A 98 12.53 -2.45 -0.50
C ASN A 98 11.53 -3.51 -1.01
N ASN A 99 11.00 -3.34 -2.24
CA ASN A 99 10.08 -4.30 -2.88
C ASN A 99 8.89 -4.73 -2.01
N GLY A 100 8.31 -3.83 -1.23
CA GLY A 100 7.15 -4.13 -0.37
C GLY A 100 7.45 -4.57 1.05
N GLN A 101 8.71 -4.84 1.44
CA GLN A 101 9.02 -5.56 2.68
C GLN A 101 9.13 -4.69 3.94
N ALA A 102 9.09 -3.36 3.80
CA ALA A 102 9.42 -2.43 4.86
C ALA A 102 8.19 -1.70 5.47
N PHE A 103 6.99 -2.18 5.16
CA PHE A 103 5.74 -1.77 5.83
C PHE A 103 4.87 -3.01 6.09
N PRO A 104 5.25 -3.88 7.03
CA PRO A 104 4.62 -5.20 7.15
C PRO A 104 3.21 -5.17 7.75
N ARG A 105 2.77 -4.03 8.31
CA ARG A 105 1.53 -3.95 9.08
C ARG A 105 1.06 -2.50 9.27
N ILE A 106 -0.25 -2.32 9.18
CA ILE A 106 -0.98 -1.20 9.81
C ILE A 106 -1.77 -1.77 11.00
N TYR A 107 -2.00 -1.01 12.06
CA TYR A 107 -2.62 -1.53 13.30
C TYR A 107 -3.58 -0.52 13.95
N LEU A 108 -4.74 -0.26 13.33
CA LEU A 108 -5.73 0.67 13.90
C LEU A 108 -6.27 0.22 15.26
N ASN A 109 -6.56 -1.07 15.43
CA ASN A 109 -6.87 -1.70 16.72
C ASN A 109 -7.86 -0.93 17.62
N ASN A 110 -8.97 -0.46 17.06
CA ASN A 110 -10.03 0.20 17.82
C ASN A 110 -11.28 -0.69 17.94
N ASN A 111 -11.53 -1.17 19.16
CA ASN A 111 -12.67 -2.07 19.45
C ASN A 111 -13.90 -1.33 20.01
N THR A 112 -13.82 -0.01 20.16
CA THR A 112 -14.92 0.83 20.65
C THR A 112 -14.92 2.16 19.89
N PRO A 113 -15.06 2.13 18.55
CA PRO A 113 -14.90 3.31 17.72
C PRO A 113 -15.94 4.39 18.05
N SER A 114 -15.47 5.63 18.13
CA SER A 114 -16.24 6.83 18.34
C SER A 114 -15.93 7.86 17.25
N SER A 115 -16.90 8.74 16.96
CA SER A 115 -16.73 9.80 15.98
C SER A 115 -15.49 10.65 16.28
N GLY A 116 -14.59 10.76 15.31
CA GLY A 116 -13.35 11.54 15.42
C GLY A 116 -12.13 10.72 15.82
N ASP A 117 -12.31 9.46 16.24
CA ASP A 117 -11.20 8.52 16.43
C ASP A 117 -10.44 8.34 15.11
N ASN A 118 -9.12 8.14 15.17
CA ASN A 118 -8.29 7.97 14.00
C ASN A 118 -8.80 6.84 13.08
N SER A 119 -9.27 5.71 13.63
CA SER A 119 -9.83 4.61 12.83
C SER A 119 -11.05 5.03 12.01
N THR A 120 -11.91 5.90 12.56
CA THR A 120 -13.12 6.38 11.87
C THR A 120 -12.82 7.40 10.76
N LYS A 121 -11.59 7.91 10.69
CA LYS A 121 -11.17 8.83 9.62
C LYS A 121 -10.84 8.12 8.31
N LEU A 122 -10.53 6.82 8.35
CA LEU A 122 -10.28 6.02 7.14
C LEU A 122 -11.59 5.80 6.35
N GLN A 123 -11.62 6.33 5.12
CA GLN A 123 -12.81 6.31 4.25
C GLN A 123 -12.75 5.19 3.22
N SER A 124 -11.57 4.86 2.70
CA SER A 124 -11.42 3.75 1.76
C SER A 124 -10.00 3.21 1.66
N ILE A 125 -9.92 1.94 1.26
CA ILE A 125 -8.74 1.37 0.63
C ILE A 125 -8.96 1.47 -0.89
N ASP A 126 -8.06 2.19 -1.56
CA ASP A 126 -8.16 2.49 -2.99
C ASP A 126 -7.17 1.66 -3.83
N GLN A 127 -6.08 1.20 -3.23
CA GLN A 127 -5.11 0.31 -3.87
C GLN A 127 -4.26 -0.42 -2.81
N TRP A 128 -4.05 -1.72 -2.95
CA TRP A 128 -3.16 -2.49 -2.06
C TRP A 128 -1.67 -2.29 -2.37
N GLY A 129 -1.34 -2.14 -3.65
CA GLY A 129 0.00 -1.95 -4.13
C GLY A 129 0.86 -3.21 -3.99
N SER A 130 2.18 -3.00 -3.88
CA SER A 130 3.18 -4.07 -3.86
C SER A 130 3.64 -4.45 -2.44
N ILE A 131 2.98 -3.93 -1.40
CA ILE A 131 3.36 -4.21 0.00
C ILE A 131 3.24 -5.71 0.29
N GLN A 132 4.31 -6.28 0.87
CA GLN A 132 4.34 -7.66 1.35
C GLN A 132 3.94 -7.66 2.83
N TRP A 133 2.65 -7.89 3.08
CA TRP A 133 2.11 -7.84 4.43
C TRP A 133 2.62 -9.00 5.28
N GLY A 134 3.06 -8.70 6.51
CA GLY A 134 3.51 -9.70 7.48
C GLY A 134 2.44 -10.07 8.52
N SER A 135 1.55 -9.11 8.84
CA SER A 135 0.37 -9.34 9.67
C SER A 135 -0.71 -8.32 9.34
N MET A 136 -1.96 -8.78 9.27
CA MET A 136 -3.15 -7.96 9.10
C MET A 136 -4.00 -7.89 10.38
N ALA A 137 -3.50 -8.44 11.50
CA ALA A 137 -4.28 -8.51 12.71
C ALA A 137 -4.64 -7.10 13.21
N SER A 138 -5.94 -6.86 13.40
CA SER A 138 -6.54 -5.56 13.72
C SER A 138 -6.17 -4.39 12.80
N ALA A 139 -5.75 -4.66 11.55
CA ALA A 139 -5.26 -3.63 10.63
C ALA A 139 -6.26 -2.50 10.40
N PHE A 140 -7.53 -2.85 10.21
CA PHE A 140 -8.63 -1.94 9.94
C PHE A 140 -9.73 -2.01 11.00
N ALA A 141 -9.39 -2.47 12.21
CA ALA A 141 -10.35 -2.56 13.30
C ALA A 141 -10.85 -1.17 13.72
N GLY A 142 -12.17 -1.02 13.79
CA GLY A 142 -12.87 0.22 14.13
C GLY A 142 -12.94 1.26 13.00
N ALA A 143 -12.60 0.88 11.77
CA ALA A 143 -12.75 1.73 10.59
C ALA A 143 -14.22 1.74 10.11
N THR A 144 -15.10 2.32 10.92
CA THR A 144 -16.57 2.24 10.74
C THR A 144 -17.06 2.90 9.45
N ASN A 145 -16.32 3.88 8.92
CA ASN A 145 -16.67 4.61 7.70
C ASN A 145 -16.00 4.04 6.44
N MET A 146 -15.15 3.02 6.59
CA MET A 146 -14.34 2.52 5.50
C MET A 146 -15.16 1.74 4.47
N THR A 147 -14.96 2.09 3.22
CA THR A 147 -15.43 1.40 2.02
C THR A 147 -14.24 0.74 1.30
N TYR A 148 -14.50 0.01 0.21
CA TYR A 148 -13.46 -0.70 -0.53
C TYR A 148 -13.56 -0.38 -2.02
N ASN A 149 -12.53 0.29 -2.55
CA ASN A 149 -12.44 0.72 -3.94
C ASN A 149 -11.29 0.04 -4.69
N ALA A 150 -10.41 -0.66 -3.98
CA ALA A 150 -9.25 -1.32 -4.55
C ALA A 150 -9.67 -2.37 -5.60
N THR A 151 -8.91 -2.41 -6.70
CA THR A 151 -9.10 -3.38 -7.79
C THR A 151 -7.96 -4.39 -7.89
N ASP A 152 -6.88 -4.17 -7.13
CA ASP A 152 -5.78 -5.09 -6.97
C ASP A 152 -5.95 -5.90 -5.66
N ASP A 153 -5.19 -6.99 -5.55
CA ASP A 153 -5.23 -7.86 -4.37
C ASP A 153 -4.02 -7.58 -3.46
N PRO A 154 -4.18 -7.67 -2.12
CA PRO A 154 -3.05 -7.61 -1.21
C PRO A 154 -2.12 -8.79 -1.42
N ASN A 155 -0.81 -8.56 -1.35
CA ASN A 155 0.16 -9.65 -1.26
C ASN A 155 0.18 -10.22 0.17
N LEU A 156 -0.58 -11.30 0.38
CA LEU A 156 -0.72 -11.97 1.67
C LEU A 156 0.30 -13.11 1.90
N SER A 157 1.28 -13.31 1.00
CA SER A 157 2.19 -14.46 1.03
C SER A 157 3.00 -14.62 2.32
N ASN A 158 3.24 -13.51 3.04
CA ASN A 158 3.98 -13.49 4.30
C ASN A 158 3.08 -13.25 5.53
N VAL A 159 1.75 -13.18 5.36
CA VAL A 159 0.84 -12.88 6.46
C VAL A 159 0.73 -14.06 7.41
N THR A 160 1.04 -13.81 8.67
CA THR A 160 0.99 -14.84 9.74
C THR A 160 -0.26 -14.76 10.60
N ASP A 161 -0.96 -13.62 10.60
CA ASP A 161 -2.14 -13.38 11.42
C ASP A 161 -3.07 -12.35 10.76
N MET A 162 -4.34 -12.71 10.61
CA MET A 162 -5.44 -11.87 10.10
C MET A 162 -6.54 -11.63 11.16
N GLY A 163 -6.28 -11.98 12.43
CA GLY A 163 -7.25 -11.89 13.51
C GLY A 163 -7.81 -10.48 13.68
N SER A 164 -9.14 -10.36 13.74
CA SER A 164 -9.83 -9.08 13.93
C SER A 164 -9.51 -7.99 12.91
N MET A 165 -8.99 -8.34 11.72
CA MET A 165 -8.56 -7.39 10.69
C MET A 165 -9.60 -6.28 10.42
N PHE A 166 -10.89 -6.64 10.37
CA PHE A 166 -12.02 -5.71 10.14
C PHE A 166 -13.02 -5.67 11.31
N SER A 167 -12.58 -5.99 12.54
CA SER A 167 -13.48 -5.93 13.71
C SER A 167 -14.06 -4.52 13.87
N PHE A 168 -15.38 -4.37 13.99
CA PHE A 168 -16.07 -3.07 14.07
C PHE A 168 -15.89 -2.15 12.83
N ALA A 169 -15.45 -2.68 11.69
CA ALA A 169 -15.48 -1.96 10.42
C ALA A 169 -16.86 -2.15 9.76
N ASP A 170 -17.90 -1.58 10.36
CA ASP A 170 -19.30 -1.93 10.05
C ASP A 170 -19.73 -1.65 8.60
N SER A 171 -19.07 -0.71 7.92
CA SER A 171 -19.32 -0.39 6.50
C SER A 171 -18.57 -1.29 5.52
N PHE A 172 -17.62 -2.10 5.99
CA PHE A 172 -16.82 -2.99 5.15
C PHE A 172 -17.55 -4.31 4.90
N ASN A 173 -17.87 -4.59 3.63
CA ASN A 173 -18.62 -5.79 3.23
C ASN A 173 -18.15 -6.41 1.89
N GLN A 174 -16.92 -6.12 1.47
CA GLN A 174 -16.38 -6.56 0.19
C GLN A 174 -15.40 -7.72 0.35
N ASP A 175 -15.18 -8.44 -0.75
CA ASP A 175 -14.12 -9.44 -0.83
C ASP A 175 -12.76 -8.74 -0.93
N ILE A 176 -11.73 -9.30 -0.30
CA ILE A 176 -10.35 -8.76 -0.28
C ILE A 176 -9.39 -9.55 -1.14
N GLY A 177 -9.86 -10.57 -1.86
CA GLY A 177 -9.06 -11.34 -2.81
C GLY A 177 -9.91 -12.34 -3.58
N SER A 178 -9.47 -12.69 -4.79
CA SER A 178 -10.07 -13.78 -5.58
C SER A 178 -9.42 -15.14 -5.35
#